data_AF-A0A959HQP0-F1
#
_entry.id   AF-A0A959HQP0-F1
#
_cell.length_a   1.000
_cell.length_b   1.000
_cell.length_c   1.000
_cell.angle_alpha   90.00
_cell.angle_beta   90.00
_cell.angle_gamma   90.00
#
_symmetry.space_group_name_H-M   'P 1'
#
loop_
_entity.id
_entity.type
_entity.pdbx_description
1 polymer ?
#
loop_
_entity_poly.entity_id
_entity_poly.type
_entity_poly.pdbx_seq_one_letter_code
_entity_poly.pdbx_strand_id
1 'polypeptide(L)'
;YRFTGDQLPGGATWNVRNSGVMLHSQSAQSNELTQTFPVSIEWQMLGGLSDGKSRPTGNVCTPGTAVEMHGEVTYDHCINSNSETYDGDQWVQAEAIVHGDEFMTFIVDGDTVLQFEKPQVGGGFTNVNAAGEDWKTVGGMDHPEDWIKKNGLLLKEGYIALQAESHPVDFRNIQLLDLCGCGDPKAKNYKSYVAQSKPESCIY
;
A
#
# COMPACT_ATOMS: atom_id res chain seq x y z
N TYR A 1 6.60 1.30 -12.45
CA TYR A 1 6.01 0.08 -13.05
C TYR A 1 5.49 0.42 -14.45
N ARG A 2 5.05 -0.57 -15.23
CA ARG A 2 4.18 -0.34 -16.40
C ARG A 2 3.28 -1.54 -16.64
N PHE A 3 2.09 -1.30 -17.16
CA PHE A 3 1.24 -2.37 -17.66
C PHE A 3 1.58 -2.65 -19.13
N THR A 4 1.51 -3.92 -19.53
CA THR A 4 1.77 -4.35 -20.91
C THR A 4 0.78 -5.42 -21.32
N GLY A 5 0.60 -5.60 -22.63
CA GLY A 5 -0.22 -6.67 -23.19
C GLY A 5 -1.67 -6.65 -22.67
N ASP A 6 -2.31 -7.82 -22.75
CA ASP A 6 -3.70 -8.01 -22.40
C ASP A 6 -3.86 -8.78 -21.08
N GLN A 7 -4.96 -8.50 -20.39
CA GLN A 7 -5.33 -9.25 -19.18
C GLN A 7 -5.46 -10.75 -19.50
N LEU A 8 -4.97 -11.58 -18.60
CA LEU A 8 -5.03 -13.04 -18.76
C LEU A 8 -6.48 -13.54 -18.77
N PRO A 9 -6.81 -14.57 -19.58
CA PRO A 9 -8.13 -15.20 -19.55
C PRO A 9 -8.50 -15.68 -18.14
N GLY A 10 -9.73 -15.38 -17.71
CA GLY A 10 -10.22 -15.68 -16.36
C GLY A 10 -9.93 -14.60 -15.31
N GLY A 11 -9.20 -13.54 -15.68
CA GLY A 11 -9.06 -12.34 -14.85
C GLY A 11 -10.41 -11.67 -14.58
N ALA A 12 -10.52 -11.04 -13.41
CA ALA A 12 -11.73 -10.32 -13.04
C ALA A 12 -11.93 -9.09 -13.94
N THR A 13 -13.17 -8.82 -14.37
CA THR A 13 -13.47 -7.76 -15.36
C THR A 13 -13.10 -6.36 -14.88
N TRP A 14 -13.10 -6.12 -13.57
CA TRP A 14 -12.70 -4.83 -12.97
C TRP A 14 -11.18 -4.64 -12.91
N ASN A 15 -10.40 -5.68 -13.18
CA ASN A 15 -8.99 -5.76 -12.88
C ASN A 15 -8.06 -5.52 -14.10
N VAL A 16 -8.58 -4.85 -15.12
CA VAL A 16 -7.81 -4.46 -16.31
C VAL A 16 -6.80 -3.38 -15.93
N ARG A 17 -5.51 -3.59 -16.24
CA ARG A 17 -4.38 -2.70 -15.93
C ARG A 17 -4.38 -2.26 -14.47
N ASN A 18 -4.45 -3.24 -13.57
CA ASN A 18 -4.51 -3.04 -12.12
C ASN A 18 -3.54 -4.01 -11.43
N SER A 19 -2.84 -3.49 -10.42
CA SER A 19 -1.89 -4.15 -9.53
C SER A 19 -1.67 -3.21 -8.34
N GLY A 20 -0.76 -3.55 -7.44
CA GLY A 20 -0.52 -2.78 -6.23
C GLY A 20 0.77 -3.19 -5.52
N VAL A 21 1.24 -2.33 -4.63
CA VAL A 21 2.28 -2.68 -3.66
C VAL A 21 1.68 -2.58 -2.27
N MET A 22 1.74 -3.69 -1.54
CA MET A 22 1.25 -3.79 -0.18
C MET A 22 2.35 -3.33 0.78
N LEU A 23 2.07 -2.27 1.52
CA LEU A 23 2.89 -1.67 2.57
C LEU A 23 2.33 -2.06 3.94
N HIS A 24 3.21 -2.20 4.93
CA HIS A 24 2.87 -2.78 6.24
C HIS A 24 2.07 -4.08 6.12
N SER A 25 2.43 -4.90 5.13
CA SER A 25 1.72 -6.13 4.84
C SER A 25 1.89 -7.16 5.95
N GLN A 26 0.82 -7.92 6.18
CA GLN A 26 0.88 -9.25 6.79
C GLN A 26 1.99 -10.09 6.15
N SER A 27 2.63 -10.96 6.94
CA SER A 27 3.68 -11.84 6.44
C SER A 27 3.12 -12.91 5.52
N ALA A 28 3.90 -13.32 4.52
CA ALA A 28 3.51 -14.42 3.63
C ALA A 28 3.27 -15.73 4.40
N GLN A 29 3.96 -15.94 5.52
CA GLN A 29 3.79 -17.14 6.36
C GLN A 29 2.44 -17.16 7.09
N SER A 30 1.91 -16.00 7.49
CA SER A 30 0.65 -15.95 8.22
C SER A 30 -0.56 -15.78 7.30
N ASN A 31 -0.38 -15.53 6.00
CA ASN A 31 -1.47 -15.54 5.05
C ASN A 31 -2.08 -16.95 4.95
N GLU A 32 -3.41 -17.01 4.96
CA GLU A 32 -4.10 -18.26 4.71
C GLU A 32 -4.10 -18.60 3.22
N LEU A 33 -4.23 -19.89 2.88
CA LEU A 33 -4.19 -20.34 1.49
C LEU A 33 -5.33 -19.78 0.63
N THR A 34 -6.48 -19.53 1.24
CA THR A 34 -7.69 -18.99 0.59
C THR A 34 -7.77 -17.47 0.67
N GLN A 35 -6.85 -16.84 1.40
CA GLN A 35 -6.87 -15.40 1.60
C GLN A 35 -6.62 -14.66 0.29
N THR A 36 -7.50 -13.72 -0.05
CA THR A 36 -7.48 -13.02 -1.35
C THR A 36 -6.48 -11.88 -1.38
N PHE A 37 -6.28 -11.20 -0.25
CA PHE A 37 -5.31 -10.12 -0.07
C PHE A 37 -4.68 -10.18 1.33
N PRO A 38 -3.38 -9.86 1.50
CA PRO A 38 -2.82 -9.68 2.84
C PRO A 38 -3.47 -8.48 3.53
N VAL A 39 -3.63 -8.56 4.86
CA VAL A 39 -3.98 -7.36 5.64
C VAL A 39 -2.86 -6.35 5.48
N SER A 40 -3.13 -5.22 4.83
CA SER A 40 -2.09 -4.30 4.39
C SER A 40 -2.66 -2.94 3.98
N ILE A 41 -1.77 -1.95 3.86
CA ILE A 41 -2.05 -0.72 3.13
C ILE A 41 -1.61 -0.94 1.69
N GLU A 42 -2.53 -0.94 0.74
CA GLU A 42 -2.21 -1.06 -0.67
C GLU A 42 -1.97 0.31 -1.27
N TRP A 43 -0.81 0.47 -1.90
CA TRP A 43 -0.59 1.52 -2.88
C TRP A 43 -0.96 1.00 -4.27
N GLN A 44 -2.14 1.40 -4.73
CA GLN A 44 -2.73 0.87 -5.95
C GLN A 44 -2.03 1.44 -7.19
N MET A 45 -1.70 0.56 -8.13
CA MET A 45 -1.14 0.89 -9.44
C MET A 45 -2.20 0.66 -10.50
N LEU A 46 -2.60 1.73 -11.20
CA LEU A 46 -3.55 1.66 -12.31
C LEU A 46 -2.90 2.17 -13.61
N GLY A 47 -3.22 1.51 -14.72
CA GLY A 47 -3.01 2.03 -16.06
C GLY A 47 -4.30 2.63 -16.62
N GLY A 48 -4.16 3.67 -17.44
CA GLY A 48 -5.27 4.25 -18.20
C GLY A 48 -5.89 3.25 -19.18
N LEU A 49 -7.19 3.41 -19.42
CA LEU A 49 -7.97 2.57 -20.34
C LEU A 49 -8.16 3.21 -21.73
N SER A 50 -7.62 4.41 -21.94
CA SER A 50 -7.73 5.18 -23.18
C SER A 50 -9.18 5.43 -23.62
N ASP A 51 -10.09 5.55 -22.66
CA ASP A 51 -11.52 5.82 -22.85
C ASP A 51 -11.90 7.29 -22.55
N GLY A 52 -10.91 8.13 -22.27
CA GLY A 52 -11.07 9.55 -21.97
C GLY A 52 -11.60 9.84 -20.55
N LYS A 53 -11.70 8.83 -19.68
CA LYS A 53 -12.11 9.01 -18.28
C LYS A 53 -10.88 9.08 -17.38
N SER A 54 -10.99 9.90 -16.34
CA SER A 54 -9.97 9.95 -15.29
C SER A 54 -9.90 8.62 -14.55
N ARG A 55 -8.68 8.10 -14.42
CA ARG A 55 -8.34 6.88 -13.68
C ARG A 55 -6.99 7.11 -12.98
N PRO A 56 -7.00 7.81 -11.83
CA PRO A 56 -5.78 8.11 -11.10
C PRO A 56 -5.12 6.82 -10.58
N THR A 57 -3.80 6.81 -10.53
CA THR A 57 -2.98 5.78 -9.87
C THR A 57 -2.41 6.29 -8.54
N GLY A 58 -1.85 5.40 -7.73
CA GLY A 58 -1.31 5.77 -6.41
C GLY A 58 -2.42 6.07 -5.41
N ASN A 59 -3.59 5.45 -5.61
CA ASN A 59 -4.67 5.43 -4.64
C ASN A 59 -4.24 4.60 -3.43
N VAL A 60 -4.87 4.83 -2.27
CA VAL A 60 -4.74 3.90 -1.14
C VAL A 60 -5.94 2.97 -1.14
N CYS A 61 -5.71 1.67 -1.11
CA CYS A 61 -6.74 0.71 -0.77
C CYS A 61 -6.38 0.00 0.54
N THR A 62 -7.38 -0.37 1.33
CA THR A 62 -7.19 -0.75 2.74
C THR A 62 -7.74 -2.13 3.08
N PRO A 63 -7.29 -3.22 2.42
CA PRO A 63 -7.75 -4.57 2.74
C PRO A 63 -7.40 -4.94 4.20
N GLY A 64 -8.42 -5.10 5.03
CA GLY A 64 -8.28 -5.39 6.47
C GLY A 64 -7.67 -4.23 7.28
N THR A 65 -7.55 -3.04 6.70
CA THR A 65 -6.91 -1.87 7.30
C THR A 65 -7.81 -0.63 7.18
N ALA A 66 -7.38 0.46 7.80
CA ALA A 66 -8.00 1.77 7.72
C ALA A 66 -6.90 2.84 7.86
N VAL A 67 -7.22 4.07 7.47
CA VAL A 67 -6.32 5.23 7.57
C VAL A 67 -7.07 6.43 8.12
N GLU A 68 -6.33 7.42 8.62
CA GLU A 68 -6.87 8.71 9.03
C GLU A 68 -6.70 9.73 7.90
N MET A 69 -7.82 10.36 7.53
CA MET A 69 -7.89 11.47 6.58
C MET A 69 -8.50 12.67 7.30
N HIS A 70 -7.81 13.81 7.29
CA HIS A 70 -8.31 15.05 7.90
C HIS A 70 -8.69 14.93 9.39
N GLY A 71 -7.98 14.10 10.16
CA GLY A 71 -8.24 13.91 11.59
C GLY A 71 -9.31 12.85 11.90
N GLU A 72 -9.91 12.21 10.89
CA GLU A 72 -10.94 11.19 11.06
C GLU A 72 -10.55 9.88 10.40
N VAL A 73 -10.78 8.77 11.09
CA VAL A 73 -10.59 7.42 10.52
C VAL A 73 -11.64 7.19 9.45
N THR A 74 -11.18 6.91 8.24
CA THR A 74 -12.04 6.45 7.14
C THR A 74 -11.89 4.94 6.97
N TYR A 75 -13.03 4.30 6.69
CA TYR A 75 -13.12 2.87 6.37
C TYR A 75 -13.49 2.65 4.90
N ASP A 76 -13.35 3.68 4.07
CA ASP A 76 -13.48 3.56 2.62
C ASP A 76 -12.38 2.64 2.09
N HIS A 77 -12.79 1.58 1.39
CA HIS A 77 -11.83 0.56 0.95
C HIS A 77 -10.79 1.11 -0.02
N CYS A 78 -11.17 2.03 -0.91
CA CYS A 78 -10.24 2.69 -1.82
C CYS A 78 -10.48 4.19 -1.84
N ILE A 79 -9.43 4.97 -1.60
CA ILE A 79 -9.45 6.43 -1.60
C ILE A 79 -8.55 6.90 -2.74
N ASN A 80 -9.16 7.65 -3.67
CA ASN A 80 -8.46 8.11 -4.86
C ASN A 80 -7.38 9.13 -4.52
N SER A 81 -6.25 9.02 -5.20
CA SER A 81 -5.25 10.08 -5.28
C SER A 81 -5.70 11.18 -6.24
N ASN A 82 -4.90 12.24 -6.35
CA ASN A 82 -5.10 13.31 -7.34
C ASN A 82 -4.19 13.16 -8.58
N SER A 83 -3.60 11.99 -8.82
CA SER A 83 -2.66 11.79 -9.94
C SER A 83 -3.34 11.86 -11.31
N GLU A 84 -2.53 12.07 -12.35
CA GLU A 84 -2.98 12.00 -13.73
C GLU A 84 -3.33 10.56 -14.15
N THR A 85 -3.95 10.43 -15.33
CA THR A 85 -4.19 9.13 -15.96
C THR A 85 -3.06 8.78 -16.92
N TYR A 86 -2.47 7.60 -16.74
CA TYR A 86 -1.30 7.15 -17.52
C TYR A 86 -1.71 6.09 -18.55
N ASP A 87 -2.04 6.54 -19.76
CA ASP A 87 -2.46 5.68 -20.87
C ASP A 87 -1.31 4.93 -21.55
N GLY A 88 -1.63 3.78 -22.15
CA GLY A 88 -0.66 2.96 -22.86
C GLY A 88 0.46 2.39 -21.98
N ASP A 89 1.49 1.83 -22.61
CA ASP A 89 2.52 1.02 -21.93
C ASP A 89 3.72 1.85 -21.43
N GLN A 90 3.43 3.09 -21.02
CA GLN A 90 4.44 4.01 -20.48
C GLN A 90 4.92 3.58 -19.09
N TRP A 91 6.16 3.96 -18.77
CA TRP A 91 6.70 3.75 -17.43
C TRP A 91 6.22 4.86 -16.51
N VAL A 92 5.63 4.46 -15.39
CA VAL A 92 5.25 5.35 -14.28
C VAL A 92 6.26 5.19 -13.16
N GLN A 93 6.88 6.29 -12.73
CA GLN A 93 7.67 6.33 -11.50
C GLN A 93 6.74 6.52 -10.32
N ALA A 94 7.03 5.78 -9.27
CA ALA A 94 6.07 5.54 -8.24
C ALA A 94 6.87 5.32 -6.94
N GLU A 95 6.58 6.10 -5.90
CA GLU A 95 7.33 6.15 -4.64
C GLU A 95 6.38 6.28 -3.44
N ALA A 96 6.74 5.67 -2.31
CA ALA A 96 6.03 5.80 -1.05
C ALA A 96 7.01 6.14 0.07
N ILE A 97 6.71 7.21 0.82
CA ILE A 97 7.43 7.58 2.03
C ILE A 97 6.59 7.10 3.21
N VAL A 98 7.15 6.25 4.06
CA VAL A 98 6.44 5.61 5.18
C VAL A 98 7.12 5.96 6.50
N HIS A 99 6.45 6.76 7.33
CA HIS A 99 6.92 7.15 8.66
C HIS A 99 6.24 6.29 9.74
N GLY A 100 6.54 4.98 9.72
CA GLY A 100 5.96 4.03 10.66
C GLY A 100 4.43 4.07 10.63
N ASP A 101 3.83 4.31 11.80
CA ASP A 101 2.38 4.51 11.97
C ASP A 101 1.95 5.99 12.02
N GLU A 102 2.85 6.94 11.80
CA GLU A 102 2.51 8.36 11.85
C GLU A 102 1.79 8.79 10.57
N PHE A 103 2.44 8.60 9.42
CA PHE A 103 1.87 8.94 8.12
C PHE A 103 2.53 8.19 6.97
N MET A 104 1.84 8.17 5.83
CA MET A 104 2.40 7.78 4.55
C MET A 104 2.10 8.83 3.48
N THR A 105 3.05 8.99 2.56
CA THR A 105 2.91 9.86 1.39
C THR A 105 3.19 9.06 0.14
N PHE A 106 2.26 9.10 -0.81
CA PHE A 106 2.41 8.48 -2.12
C PHE A 106 2.76 9.53 -3.16
N ILE A 107 3.75 9.21 -3.99
CA ILE A 107 4.35 10.08 -4.99
C ILE A 107 4.30 9.35 -6.34
N VAL A 108 3.86 10.03 -7.38
CA VAL A 108 3.82 9.52 -8.76
C VAL A 108 4.51 10.55 -9.66
N ASP A 109 5.48 10.09 -10.45
CA ASP A 109 6.33 10.93 -11.33
C ASP A 109 6.93 12.19 -10.68
N GLY A 110 7.20 12.11 -9.37
CA GLY A 110 7.82 13.17 -8.58
C GLY A 110 6.83 14.12 -7.90
N ASP A 111 5.53 13.98 -8.17
CA ASP A 111 4.48 14.76 -7.53
C ASP A 111 3.83 13.98 -6.39
N THR A 112 3.61 14.65 -5.25
CA THR A 112 2.83 14.08 -4.14
C THR A 112 1.37 13.99 -4.54
N VAL A 113 0.84 12.76 -4.57
CA VAL A 113 -0.53 12.51 -5.06
C VAL A 113 -1.52 12.11 -3.98
N LEU A 114 -1.03 11.60 -2.85
CA LEU A 114 -1.85 11.26 -1.71
C LEU A 114 -1.01 11.30 -0.42
N GLN A 115 -1.62 11.76 0.67
CA GLN A 115 -1.03 11.71 2.01
C GLN A 115 -2.13 11.37 3.02
N PHE A 116 -1.80 10.50 3.97
CA PHE A 116 -2.70 10.09 5.04
C PHE A 116 -1.93 9.72 6.30
N GLU A 117 -2.64 9.65 7.41
CA GLU A 117 -2.07 9.42 8.74
C GLU A 117 -2.54 8.10 9.33
N LYS A 118 -1.84 7.63 10.37
CA LYS A 118 -2.28 6.54 11.26
C LYS A 118 -2.84 5.30 10.53
N PRO A 119 -2.06 4.68 9.62
CA PRO A 119 -2.44 3.38 9.07
C PRO A 119 -2.65 2.38 10.22
N GLN A 120 -3.77 1.68 10.20
CA GLN A 120 -4.18 0.81 11.31
C GLN A 120 -4.97 -0.40 10.81
N VAL A 121 -5.07 -1.45 11.63
CA VAL A 121 -5.97 -2.57 11.36
C VAL A 121 -7.42 -2.09 11.39
N GLY A 122 -8.19 -2.44 10.37
CA GLY A 122 -9.58 -2.03 10.19
C GLY A 122 -10.57 -2.96 10.88
N GLY A 123 -11.80 -2.50 11.06
CA GLY A 123 -12.89 -3.31 11.62
C GLY A 123 -13.56 -4.25 10.61
N GLY A 124 -13.21 -4.14 9.33
CA GLY A 124 -13.68 -4.97 8.20
C GLY A 124 -12.55 -5.21 7.21
N PHE A 125 -12.76 -6.11 6.26
CA PHE A 125 -11.80 -6.38 5.19
C PHE A 125 -11.89 -5.34 4.07
N THR A 126 -13.09 -5.12 3.50
CA THR A 126 -13.37 -4.03 2.56
C THR A 126 -14.59 -3.21 2.97
N ASN A 127 -15.34 -3.64 3.98
CA ASN A 127 -16.55 -2.99 4.45
C ASN A 127 -16.73 -3.22 5.95
N VAL A 128 -16.42 -2.19 6.75
CA VAL A 128 -16.59 -2.24 8.21
C VAL A 128 -18.03 -2.54 8.65
N ASN A 129 -19.03 -2.21 7.82
CA ASN A 129 -20.44 -2.46 8.14
C ASN A 129 -20.85 -3.93 7.93
N ALA A 130 -19.99 -4.76 7.36
CA ALA A 130 -20.21 -6.21 7.24
C ALA A 130 -20.00 -6.96 8.57
N ALA A 131 -19.70 -6.24 9.66
CA ALA A 131 -19.59 -6.80 11.02
C ALA A 131 -18.64 -8.03 11.11
N GLY A 132 -17.56 -8.02 10.33
CA GLY A 132 -16.59 -9.11 10.30
C GLY A 132 -16.83 -10.19 9.24
N GLU A 133 -18.01 -10.24 8.61
CA GLU A 133 -18.36 -11.27 7.62
C GLU A 133 -17.53 -11.16 6.33
N ASP A 134 -17.13 -9.94 5.97
CA ASP A 134 -16.34 -9.65 4.78
C ASP A 134 -14.90 -10.17 4.85
N TRP A 135 -14.35 -10.38 6.06
CA TRP A 135 -13.06 -11.06 6.23
C TRP A 135 -13.05 -12.46 5.62
N LYS A 136 -14.16 -13.18 5.77
CA LYS A 136 -14.31 -14.51 5.18
C LYS A 136 -14.79 -14.44 3.74
N THR A 137 -15.86 -13.67 3.48
CA THR A 137 -16.55 -13.69 2.19
C THR A 137 -15.80 -12.94 1.08
N VAL A 138 -15.07 -11.88 1.43
CA VAL A 138 -14.24 -11.10 0.49
C VAL A 138 -12.76 -11.42 0.70
N GLY A 139 -12.32 -11.41 1.96
CA GLY A 139 -10.92 -11.66 2.32
C GLY A 139 -10.50 -13.12 2.20
N GLY A 140 -11.43 -14.07 2.08
CA GLY A 140 -11.12 -15.49 1.97
C GLY A 140 -10.44 -16.08 3.21
N MET A 141 -10.54 -15.40 4.35
CA MET A 141 -9.88 -15.78 5.60
C MET A 141 -10.83 -16.65 6.44
N ASP A 142 -10.43 -17.88 6.71
CA ASP A 142 -11.17 -18.82 7.54
C ASP A 142 -11.05 -18.50 9.03
N HIS A 143 -9.94 -17.88 9.48
CA HIS A 143 -9.67 -17.57 10.88
C HIS A 143 -9.35 -16.08 11.14
N PRO A 144 -10.32 -15.16 10.94
CA PRO A 144 -10.08 -13.73 11.05
C PRO A 144 -10.09 -13.19 12.49
N GLU A 145 -10.31 -14.02 13.50
CA GLU A 145 -10.60 -13.57 14.86
C GLU A 145 -9.45 -12.74 15.46
N ASP A 146 -8.21 -13.08 15.12
CA ASP A 146 -7.04 -12.36 15.62
C ASP A 146 -6.84 -11.01 14.94
N TRP A 147 -7.33 -10.83 13.72
CA TRP A 147 -7.35 -9.51 13.07
C TRP A 147 -8.48 -8.65 13.61
N ILE A 148 -9.68 -9.22 13.80
CA ILE A 148 -10.84 -8.51 14.36
C ILE A 148 -10.51 -7.96 15.76
N LYS A 149 -9.82 -8.73 16.61
CA LYS A 149 -9.36 -8.28 17.94
C LYS A 149 -8.35 -7.13 17.89
N LYS A 150 -7.63 -6.98 16.77
CA LYS A 150 -6.62 -5.94 16.57
C LYS A 150 -7.19 -4.66 15.96
N ASN A 151 -8.50 -4.56 15.75
CA ASN A 151 -9.12 -3.34 15.20
C ASN A 151 -8.61 -2.07 15.93
N GLY A 152 -8.15 -1.07 15.16
CA GLY A 152 -7.55 0.16 15.66
C GLY A 152 -6.07 0.04 16.08
N LEU A 153 -5.44 -1.13 15.92
CA LEU A 153 -4.00 -1.28 16.14
C LEU A 153 -3.23 -0.55 15.04
N LEU A 154 -2.46 0.47 15.43
CA LEU A 154 -1.57 1.21 14.55
C LEU A 154 -0.49 0.30 13.93
N LEU A 155 -0.30 0.43 12.62
CA LEU A 155 0.64 -0.34 11.82
C LEU A 155 1.99 0.40 11.73
N LYS A 156 2.95 -0.03 12.55
CA LYS A 156 4.29 0.58 12.62
C LYS A 156 5.27 0.00 11.62
N GLU A 157 5.13 -1.28 11.33
CA GLU A 157 6.04 -2.06 10.50
C GLU A 157 5.30 -3.23 9.88
N GLY A 158 5.86 -3.78 8.81
CA GLY A 158 5.36 -4.99 8.17
C GLY A 158 6.19 -5.34 6.95
N TYR A 159 5.66 -6.24 6.14
CA TYR A 159 6.30 -6.68 4.92
C TYR A 159 5.95 -5.75 3.75
N ILE A 160 6.76 -5.79 2.69
CA ILE A 160 6.44 -5.20 1.40
C ILE A 160 6.13 -6.36 0.45
N ALA A 161 4.96 -6.36 -0.16
CA ALA A 161 4.56 -7.37 -1.16
C ALA A 161 4.12 -6.71 -2.46
N LEU A 162 4.39 -7.36 -3.57
CA LEU A 162 3.94 -6.95 -4.90
C LEU A 162 2.74 -7.79 -5.28
N GLN A 163 1.62 -7.16 -5.64
CA GLN A 163 0.42 -7.85 -6.03
C GLN A 163 0.66 -8.61 -7.35
N ALA A 164 0.53 -9.93 -7.28
CA ALA A 164 0.33 -10.74 -8.47
C ALA A 164 -1.15 -10.62 -8.84
N GLU A 165 -1.41 -10.08 -10.01
CA GLU A 165 -2.76 -9.75 -10.45
C GLU A 165 -2.91 -10.13 -11.92
N SER A 166 -4.15 -10.24 -12.42
CA SER A 166 -4.38 -10.88 -13.72
C SER A 166 -3.87 -10.13 -14.97
N HIS A 167 -3.40 -8.88 -14.84
CA HIS A 167 -2.85 -8.10 -15.96
C HIS A 167 -1.32 -8.10 -15.93
N PRO A 168 -0.62 -8.37 -17.05
CA PRO A 168 0.84 -8.31 -17.09
C PRO A 168 1.40 -6.93 -16.69
N VAL A 169 2.31 -6.94 -15.73
CA VAL A 169 2.97 -5.75 -15.18
C VAL A 169 4.48 -5.94 -15.11
N ASP A 170 5.22 -4.94 -15.60
CA ASP A 170 6.67 -4.90 -15.48
C ASP A 170 7.10 -4.00 -14.33
N PHE A 171 8.09 -4.46 -13.57
CA PHE A 171 8.78 -3.68 -12.55
C PHE A 171 10.25 -3.49 -12.90
N ARG A 172 10.80 -2.32 -12.54
CA ARG A 172 12.24 -2.04 -12.63
C ARG A 172 12.64 -1.04 -11.56
N ASN A 173 13.93 -0.98 -11.25
CA ASN A 173 14.52 -0.04 -10.29
C ASN A 173 13.82 -0.06 -8.91
N ILE A 174 13.50 -1.26 -8.40
CA ILE A 174 12.95 -1.43 -7.07
C ILE A 174 14.05 -1.11 -6.06
N GLN A 175 13.86 -0.05 -5.28
CA GLN A 175 14.82 0.45 -4.31
C GLN A 175 14.11 0.64 -2.96
N LEU A 176 14.86 0.48 -1.87
CA LEU A 176 14.39 0.70 -0.51
C LEU A 176 15.44 1.51 0.24
N LEU A 177 14.99 2.55 0.93
CA LEU A 177 15.82 3.36 1.81
C LEU A 177 15.25 3.30 3.23
N ASP A 178 16.04 2.76 4.17
CA ASP A 178 15.70 2.84 5.59
C ASP A 178 15.93 4.27 6.09
N LEU A 179 14.87 4.89 6.61
CA LEU A 179 14.91 6.24 7.18
C LEU A 179 15.40 6.24 8.63
N CYS A 180 15.63 5.07 9.22
CA CYS A 180 16.25 4.94 10.53
C CYS A 180 17.78 4.90 10.44
N GLY A 181 18.48 5.63 11.31
CA GLY A 181 19.94 5.58 11.34
C GLY A 181 20.57 6.56 12.33
N CYS A 182 21.88 6.77 12.22
CA CYS A 182 22.58 7.70 13.09
C CYS A 182 22.15 9.15 12.78
N GLY A 183 21.48 9.78 13.74
CA GLY A 183 21.04 11.17 13.63
C GLY A 183 22.05 12.22 14.11
N ASP A 184 23.26 11.83 14.57
CA ASP A 184 24.28 12.78 15.06
C ASP A 184 25.16 13.28 13.91
N PRO A 185 25.13 14.58 13.54
CA PRO A 185 25.97 15.15 12.48
C PRO A 185 27.48 15.03 12.69
N LYS A 186 27.94 14.68 13.91
CA LYS A 186 29.36 14.45 14.22
C LYS A 186 29.84 13.03 13.90
N ALA A 187 28.93 12.08 13.67
CA ALA A 187 29.28 10.71 13.35
C ALA A 187 29.70 10.57 11.89
N LYS A 188 30.68 9.69 11.62
CA LYS A 188 31.20 9.38 10.27
C LYS A 188 30.13 8.84 9.32
N ASN A 189 29.13 8.15 9.86
CA ASN A 189 28.05 7.53 9.11
C ASN A 189 26.73 8.31 9.17
N TYR A 190 26.76 9.57 9.61
CA TYR A 190 25.60 10.46 9.55
C TYR A 190 25.08 10.61 8.11
N LYS A 191 23.75 10.65 7.98
CA LYS A 191 23.05 10.94 6.73
C LYS A 191 21.95 11.96 7.00
N SER A 192 21.87 12.98 6.14
CA SER A 192 20.87 14.06 6.28
C SER A 192 19.43 13.61 6.06
N TYR A 193 19.23 12.43 5.47
CA TYR A 193 17.90 11.87 5.22
C TYR A 193 17.35 11.04 6.39
N VAL A 194 18.12 10.85 7.48
CA VAL A 194 17.64 10.10 8.65
C VAL A 194 16.44 10.82 9.27
N ALA A 195 15.29 10.17 9.26
CA ALA A 195 14.07 10.66 9.89
C ALA A 195 13.93 10.15 11.33
N GLN A 196 14.41 8.94 11.61
CA GLN A 196 14.35 8.33 12.94
C GLN A 196 15.76 8.02 13.46
N SER A 197 16.16 8.71 14.54
CA SER A 197 17.49 8.51 15.12
C SER A 197 17.60 7.17 15.87
N LYS A 198 18.68 6.44 15.59
CA LYS A 198 19.16 5.23 16.26
C LYS A 198 20.58 5.49 16.77
N PRO A 199 20.76 6.13 17.95
CA PRO A 199 22.07 6.55 18.44
C PRO A 199 23.10 5.42 18.55
N GLU A 200 22.65 4.20 18.84
CA GLU A 200 23.45 2.99 18.90
C GLU A 200 24.09 2.60 17.55
N SER A 201 23.59 3.15 16.44
CA SER A 201 24.16 2.95 15.10
C SER A 201 25.27 3.97 14.76
N CYS A 202 25.53 4.98 15.60
CA CYS A 202 26.50 6.02 15.32
C CYS A 202 27.95 5.53 15.45
N ILE A 203 28.77 5.86 14.44
CA ILE A 203 30.20 5.52 14.36
C ILE A 203 31.01 6.81 14.36
N TYR A 204 31.90 6.99 15.35
CA TYR A 204 32.74 8.19 15.50
C TYR A 204 34.19 7.97 15.03
#